data_AF-A0A354GXB4-F1
#
_entry.id   AF-A0A354GXB4-F1
#
_cell.length_a   1.000
_cell.length_b   1.000
_cell.length_c   1.000
_cell.angle_alpha   90.00
_cell.angle_beta   90.00
_cell.angle_gamma   90.00
#
_symmetry.space_group_name_H-M   'P 1'
#
loop_
_entity.id
_entity.type
_entity.pdbx_description
1 polymer ?
#
loop_
_entity_poly.entity_id
_entity_poly.type
_entity_poly.pdbx_seq_one_letter_code
_entity_poly.pdbx_strand_id
1 'polypeptide(L)'
;MRRHAWLLPAVGALALGVSVLAVARGRDKDDEADKLKAAAAAAPDVQKLADAAGDPAALKKEAAVISAKDELLPIMWSFKPRAKGGLGVGAKGEGIELKLIGLGKKVLPANDLTAQGADLKRMAEVTRGIAEVTPSYAGKFTKTPAEAKEWKGYAEDMKKASDDLLAAVKANNGKSIKDVTNHLNASCNDCHTKFRDN
;
A
#
# COMPACT_ATOMS: atom_id res chain seq x y z
N MET A 1 -20.92 18.71 81.12
CA MET A 1 -21.47 17.48 81.75
C MET A 1 -22.34 16.77 80.72
N ARG A 2 -22.19 15.44 80.55
CA ARG A 2 -23.25 14.43 80.25
C ARG A 2 -24.23 14.77 79.10
N ARG A 3 -24.45 13.95 78.05
CA ARG A 3 -24.63 12.49 78.01
C ARG A 3 -24.79 12.01 76.56
N HIS A 4 -24.51 10.73 76.38
CA HIS A 4 -24.61 9.88 75.19
C HIS A 4 -26.02 9.61 74.66
N ALA A 5 -26.03 8.94 73.48
CA ALA A 5 -26.97 7.90 73.02
C ALA A 5 -28.18 8.41 72.20
N TRP A 6 -28.68 7.77 71.14
CA TRP A 6 -28.32 6.60 70.30
C TRP A 6 -29.35 6.57 69.12
N LEU A 7 -28.96 5.97 67.98
CA LEU A 7 -29.79 5.25 66.96
C LEU A 7 -30.84 5.96 66.05
N LEU A 8 -30.44 6.16 64.77
CA LEU A 8 -30.92 5.56 63.47
C LEU A 8 -32.36 4.96 63.34
N PRO A 9 -32.90 4.69 62.11
CA PRO A 9 -32.74 5.28 60.75
C PRO A 9 -34.07 5.36 59.91
N ALA A 10 -34.06 6.02 58.74
CA ALA A 10 -34.94 5.72 57.58
C ALA A 10 -34.38 6.45 56.32
N VAL A 11 -33.63 5.76 55.45
CA VAL A 11 -34.04 5.19 54.15
C VAL A 11 -34.86 6.14 53.27
N GLY A 12 -34.26 6.58 52.16
CA GLY A 12 -34.93 7.29 51.08
C GLY A 12 -33.95 7.65 49.96
N ALA A 13 -33.89 6.80 48.94
CA ALA A 13 -33.06 6.96 47.75
C ALA A 13 -33.50 8.13 46.86
N LEU A 14 -32.55 8.77 46.16
CA LEU A 14 -32.64 8.97 44.71
C LEU A 14 -31.26 9.38 44.15
N ALA A 15 -30.73 8.52 43.28
CA ALA A 15 -29.61 8.80 42.39
C ALA A 15 -30.12 9.47 41.10
N LEU A 16 -29.28 10.29 40.46
CA LEU A 16 -28.95 10.28 39.02
C LEU A 16 -28.57 11.68 38.53
N GLY A 17 -27.38 11.76 37.91
CA GLY A 17 -26.98 12.95 37.17
C GLY A 17 -25.47 13.10 36.91
N VAL A 18 -24.72 12.01 36.72
CA VAL A 18 -23.35 12.12 36.17
C VAL A 18 -23.46 12.06 34.66
N SER A 19 -23.38 13.22 34.02
CA SER A 19 -23.29 13.35 32.56
C SER A 19 -21.92 12.84 32.08
N VAL A 20 -21.91 11.64 31.51
CA VAL A 20 -20.75 11.07 30.83
C VAL A 20 -20.59 11.74 29.47
N LEU A 21 -19.61 12.63 29.34
CA LEU A 21 -19.03 13.01 28.04
C LEU A 21 -18.14 11.85 27.56
N ALA A 22 -18.76 10.83 26.96
CA ALA A 22 -18.04 9.83 26.20
C ALA A 22 -17.63 10.45 24.85
N VAL A 23 -16.40 10.94 24.78
CA VAL A 23 -15.74 11.22 23.50
C VAL A 23 -15.62 9.89 22.75
N ALA A 24 -16.37 9.75 21.66
CA ALA A 24 -16.23 8.66 20.71
C ALA A 24 -14.83 8.69 20.09
N ARG A 25 -13.89 7.94 20.65
CA ARG A 25 -12.60 7.57 20.05
C ARG A 25 -12.49 6.05 20.09
N GLY A 26 -13.01 5.37 19.07
CA GLY A 26 -13.04 3.91 19.10
C GLY A 26 -13.37 3.18 17.81
N ARG A 27 -13.24 3.79 16.62
CA ARG A 27 -13.48 3.08 15.35
C ARG A 27 -12.28 2.97 14.39
N ASP A 28 -11.19 3.71 14.62
CA ASP A 28 -10.06 3.71 13.67
C ASP A 28 -9.01 2.60 13.90
N LYS A 29 -8.93 2.02 15.10
CA LYS A 29 -7.83 1.08 15.42
C LYS A 29 -8.06 -0.33 14.88
N ASP A 30 -9.31 -0.78 14.87
CA ASP A 30 -9.65 -2.14 14.42
C ASP A 30 -9.54 -2.23 12.88
N ASP A 31 -9.98 -1.20 12.17
CA ASP A 31 -9.87 -1.10 10.71
C ASP A 31 -8.41 -1.10 10.23
N GLU A 32 -7.50 -0.40 10.92
CA GLU A 32 -6.08 -0.41 10.56
C GLU A 32 -5.43 -1.75 10.87
N ALA A 33 -5.75 -2.40 11.99
CA ALA A 33 -5.21 -3.72 12.33
C ALA A 33 -5.59 -4.76 11.26
N ASP A 34 -6.82 -4.71 10.75
CA ASP A 34 -7.28 -5.64 9.73
C ASP A 34 -6.66 -5.37 8.35
N LYS A 35 -6.46 -4.09 7.98
CA LYS A 35 -5.69 -3.74 6.77
C LYS A 35 -4.26 -4.28 6.85
N LEU A 36 -3.60 -4.16 8.01
CA LEU A 36 -2.24 -4.68 8.22
C LEU A 36 -2.19 -6.20 8.06
N LYS A 37 -3.16 -6.92 8.64
CA LYS A 37 -3.25 -8.38 8.50
C LYS A 37 -3.46 -8.79 7.05
N ALA A 38 -4.37 -8.12 6.34
CA ALA A 38 -4.66 -8.43 4.95
C ALA A 38 -3.47 -8.11 4.03
N ALA A 39 -2.76 -6.99 4.25
CA ALA A 39 -1.52 -6.69 3.54
C ALA A 39 -0.45 -7.77 3.78
N ALA A 40 -0.27 -8.18 5.04
CA ALA A 40 0.66 -9.26 5.40
C ALA A 40 0.27 -10.61 4.78
N ALA A 41 -1.03 -10.90 4.64
CA ALA A 41 -1.52 -12.11 4.00
C ALA A 41 -1.25 -12.12 2.49
N ALA A 42 -1.35 -10.98 1.81
CA ALA A 42 -1.07 -10.85 0.38
C ALA A 42 0.44 -10.74 0.06
N ALA A 43 1.27 -10.38 1.03
CA ALA A 43 2.71 -10.13 0.83
C ALA A 43 3.49 -11.30 0.20
N PRO A 44 3.24 -12.59 0.55
CA PRO A 44 3.91 -13.71 -0.12
C PRO A 44 3.57 -13.81 -1.60
N ASP A 45 2.34 -13.49 -1.99
CA ASP A 45 1.92 -13.55 -3.39
C ASP A 45 2.44 -12.38 -4.20
N VAL A 46 2.51 -11.19 -3.61
CA VAL A 46 3.23 -10.06 -4.22
C VAL A 46 4.72 -10.39 -4.42
N GLN A 47 5.33 -11.09 -3.46
CA GLN A 47 6.72 -11.55 -3.62
C GLN A 47 6.86 -12.53 -4.78
N LYS A 48 5.92 -13.47 -4.99
CA LYS A 48 5.93 -14.36 -6.17
C LYS A 48 5.82 -13.60 -7.48
N LEU A 49 4.95 -12.58 -7.55
CA LEU A 49 4.87 -11.71 -8.73
C LEU A 49 6.21 -11.03 -9.02
N ALA A 50 6.84 -10.50 -7.97
CA ALA A 50 8.14 -9.85 -8.10
C ALA A 50 9.25 -10.84 -8.49
N ASP A 51 9.24 -12.07 -7.97
CA ASP A 51 10.21 -13.11 -8.34
C ASP A 51 10.03 -13.55 -9.80
N ALA A 52 8.78 -13.59 -10.29
CA ALA A 52 8.45 -13.87 -11.68
C ALA A 52 8.68 -12.67 -12.61
N ALA A 53 9.02 -11.49 -12.09
CA ALA A 53 9.11 -10.26 -12.89
C ALA A 53 10.20 -10.28 -13.97
N GLY A 54 11.15 -11.23 -13.94
CA GLY A 54 12.12 -11.43 -15.02
C GLY A 54 11.60 -12.27 -16.20
N ASP A 55 10.50 -12.99 -16.04
CA ASP A 55 9.94 -13.92 -17.02
C ASP A 55 8.48 -13.55 -17.35
N PRO A 56 8.20 -13.02 -18.55
CA PRO A 56 6.84 -12.62 -18.93
C PRO A 56 5.79 -13.75 -18.89
N ALA A 57 6.19 -15.00 -19.16
CA ALA A 57 5.27 -16.13 -19.15
C ALA A 57 4.96 -16.57 -17.71
N ALA A 58 6.00 -16.66 -16.88
CA ALA A 58 5.82 -16.94 -15.45
C ALA A 58 5.01 -15.84 -14.76
N LEU A 59 5.31 -14.56 -15.04
CA LEU A 59 4.59 -13.45 -14.43
C LEU A 59 3.10 -13.47 -14.77
N LYS A 60 2.75 -13.71 -16.04
CA LYS A 60 1.35 -13.87 -16.47
C LYS A 60 0.64 -14.99 -15.73
N LYS A 61 1.32 -16.14 -15.58
CA LYS A 61 0.77 -17.30 -14.86
C LYS A 61 0.51 -16.97 -13.39
N GLU A 62 1.48 -16.39 -12.69
CA GLU A 62 1.33 -16.01 -11.28
C GLU A 62 0.24 -14.94 -11.11
N ALA A 63 0.18 -13.94 -12.00
CA ALA A 63 -0.90 -12.95 -12.00
C ALA A 63 -2.29 -13.59 -12.14
N ALA A 64 -2.45 -14.58 -13.03
CA ALA A 64 -3.72 -15.28 -13.17
C ALA A 64 -4.09 -16.07 -11.90
N VAL A 65 -3.13 -16.73 -11.25
CA VAL A 65 -3.34 -17.47 -9.99
C VAL A 65 -3.75 -16.52 -8.85
N ILE A 66 -3.04 -15.40 -8.73
CA ILE A 66 -3.23 -14.44 -7.63
C ILE A 66 -4.55 -13.69 -7.80
N SER A 67 -4.87 -13.22 -9.01
CA SER A 67 -6.16 -12.53 -9.26
C SER A 67 -7.39 -13.41 -9.05
N ALA A 68 -7.25 -14.73 -9.04
CA ALA A 68 -8.34 -15.65 -8.76
C ALA A 68 -8.64 -15.85 -7.27
N LYS A 69 -7.72 -15.47 -6.36
CA LYS A 69 -7.85 -15.75 -4.93
C LYS A 69 -7.69 -14.54 -4.01
N ASP A 70 -6.95 -13.52 -4.45
CA ASP A 70 -6.64 -12.34 -3.65
C ASP A 70 -7.46 -11.13 -4.12
N GLU A 71 -7.66 -10.17 -3.22
CA GLU A 71 -8.26 -8.89 -3.54
C GLU A 71 -7.18 -7.86 -3.92
N LEU A 72 -7.52 -6.93 -4.81
CA LEU A 72 -6.55 -5.95 -5.30
C LEU A 72 -6.05 -5.01 -4.20
N LEU A 73 -6.92 -4.59 -3.27
CA LEU A 73 -6.52 -3.65 -2.21
C LEU A 73 -5.40 -4.22 -1.32
N PRO A 74 -5.51 -5.44 -0.76
CA PRO A 74 -4.41 -6.09 -0.05
C PRO A 74 -3.11 -6.20 -0.86
N ILE A 75 -3.19 -6.51 -2.15
CA ILE A 75 -2.03 -6.53 -3.05
C ILE A 75 -1.39 -5.14 -3.13
N MET A 76 -2.19 -4.09 -3.31
CA MET A 76 -1.71 -2.71 -3.40
C MET A 76 -1.15 -2.19 -2.06
N TRP A 77 -1.59 -2.72 -0.92
CA TRP A 77 -1.02 -2.36 0.38
C TRP A 77 0.43 -2.81 0.57
N SER A 78 0.94 -3.71 -0.28
CA SER A 78 2.38 -4.02 -0.35
C SER A 78 3.26 -2.78 -0.60
N PHE A 79 2.72 -1.71 -1.19
CA PHE A 79 3.43 -0.44 -1.40
C PHE A 79 3.66 0.36 -0.12
N LYS A 80 2.98 0.02 0.99
CA LYS A 80 3.15 0.71 2.27
C LYS A 80 4.53 0.42 2.91
N PRO A 81 4.96 1.22 3.89
CA PRO A 81 6.15 0.89 4.68
C PRO A 81 6.04 -0.48 5.35
N ARG A 82 7.19 -1.11 5.63
CA ARG A 82 7.23 -2.43 6.29
C ARG A 82 6.57 -2.43 7.66
N ALA A 83 6.75 -1.35 8.42
CA ALA A 83 6.08 -1.15 9.72
C ALA A 83 4.54 -1.03 9.61
N LYS A 84 4.01 -0.85 8.40
CA LYS A 84 2.58 -0.79 8.08
C LYS A 84 2.15 -1.96 7.17
N GLY A 85 2.79 -3.12 7.32
CA GLY A 85 2.40 -4.36 6.63
C GLY A 85 2.73 -4.44 5.14
N GLY A 86 3.36 -3.41 4.56
CA GLY A 86 3.86 -3.48 3.19
C GLY A 86 5.23 -4.17 3.11
N LEU A 87 5.79 -4.24 1.90
CA LEU A 87 7.10 -4.85 1.68
C LEU A 87 8.24 -3.90 2.08
N GLY A 88 8.03 -2.61 1.80
CA GLY A 88 9.02 -1.56 1.98
C GLY A 88 10.27 -1.72 1.09
N VAL A 89 11.15 -0.72 1.17
CA VAL A 89 12.39 -0.63 0.38
C VAL A 89 13.58 -0.46 1.33
N GLY A 90 14.62 -1.26 1.11
CA GLY A 90 15.86 -1.24 1.87
C GLY A 90 15.74 -1.61 3.35
N ALA A 91 16.84 -1.42 4.07
CA ALA A 91 16.96 -1.85 5.47
C ALA A 91 15.87 -1.24 6.36
N LYS A 92 15.57 0.05 6.19
CA LYS A 92 14.56 0.77 6.97
C LYS A 92 13.11 0.45 6.59
N GLY A 93 12.89 -0.26 5.48
CA GLY A 93 11.55 -0.63 5.02
C GLY A 93 10.67 0.57 4.69
N GLU A 94 11.24 1.58 4.03
CA GLU A 94 10.50 2.77 3.55
C GLU A 94 9.41 2.33 2.57
N GLY A 95 8.23 2.97 2.57
CA GLY A 95 7.17 2.61 1.62
C GLY A 95 7.61 2.83 0.17
N ILE A 96 7.19 1.96 -0.74
CA ILE A 96 7.53 2.03 -2.18
C ILE A 96 7.06 3.36 -2.77
N GLU A 97 5.83 3.77 -2.48
CA GLU A 97 5.27 5.04 -2.94
C GLU A 97 6.10 6.24 -2.47
N LEU A 98 6.48 6.26 -1.19
CA LEU A 98 7.33 7.32 -0.63
C LEU A 98 8.72 7.33 -1.27
N LYS A 99 9.29 6.14 -1.51
CA LYS A 99 10.57 6.00 -2.17
C LYS A 99 10.52 6.57 -3.59
N LEU A 100 9.50 6.23 -4.38
CA LEU A 100 9.29 6.75 -5.73
C LEU A 100 9.17 8.28 -5.74
N ILE A 101 8.38 8.85 -4.83
CA ILE A 101 8.27 10.30 -4.66
C ILE A 101 9.62 10.93 -4.34
N GLY A 102 10.42 10.30 -3.47
CA GLY A 102 11.76 10.76 -3.12
C GLY A 102 12.71 10.78 -4.32
N LEU A 103 12.73 9.68 -5.09
CA LEU A 103 13.53 9.52 -6.30
C LEU A 103 13.15 10.50 -7.40
N GLY A 104 11.86 10.83 -7.54
CA GLY A 104 11.38 11.79 -8.54
C GLY A 104 11.84 13.23 -8.29
N LYS A 105 12.15 13.58 -7.02
CA LYS A 105 12.52 14.93 -6.61
C LYS A 105 13.99 15.28 -6.88
N LYS A 106 14.92 14.33 -6.73
CA LYS A 106 16.36 14.58 -6.81
C LYS A 106 17.08 13.45 -7.53
N VAL A 107 18.09 13.79 -8.32
CA VAL A 107 18.98 12.80 -8.93
C VAL A 107 19.76 12.11 -7.81
N LEU A 108 19.74 10.78 -7.78
CA LEU A 108 20.57 10.01 -6.87
C LEU A 108 22.03 10.00 -7.35
N PRO A 109 23.00 10.28 -6.46
CA PRO A 109 24.42 10.08 -6.72
C PRO A 109 24.77 8.62 -7.05
N ALA A 110 25.80 8.39 -7.86
CA ALA A 110 26.19 7.05 -8.32
C ALA A 110 26.58 6.08 -7.19
N ASN A 111 27.20 6.59 -6.12
CA ASN A 111 27.52 5.79 -4.93
C ASN A 111 26.24 5.31 -4.21
N ASP A 112 25.25 6.19 -4.10
CA ASP A 112 23.97 5.87 -3.46
C ASP A 112 23.16 4.89 -4.31
N LEU A 113 23.22 5.01 -5.64
CA LEU A 113 22.61 4.07 -6.58
C LEU A 113 23.23 2.68 -6.48
N THR A 114 24.56 2.61 -6.41
CA THR A 114 25.27 1.33 -6.26
C THR A 114 24.88 0.68 -4.93
N ALA A 115 24.83 1.45 -3.86
CA ALA A 115 24.45 0.96 -2.52
C ALA A 115 22.98 0.48 -2.45
N GLN A 116 22.08 1.08 -3.23
CA GLN A 116 20.64 0.79 -3.19
C GLN A 116 20.15 -0.02 -4.41
N GLY A 117 21.04 -0.43 -5.31
CA GLY A 117 20.66 -1.00 -6.62
C GLY A 117 19.79 -2.25 -6.50
N ALA A 118 20.10 -3.14 -5.57
CA ALA A 118 19.30 -4.34 -5.30
C ALA A 118 17.89 -3.99 -4.78
N ASP A 119 17.79 -3.01 -3.87
CA ASP A 119 16.51 -2.56 -3.32
C ASP A 119 15.64 -1.87 -4.38
N LEU A 120 16.25 -1.03 -5.22
CA LEU A 120 15.56 -0.35 -6.32
C LEU A 120 15.10 -1.34 -7.40
N LYS A 121 15.93 -2.33 -7.72
CA LYS A 121 15.56 -3.44 -8.60
C LYS A 121 14.35 -4.19 -8.03
N ARG A 122 14.39 -4.57 -6.75
CA ARG A 122 13.28 -5.28 -6.11
C ARG A 122 11.99 -4.45 -6.09
N MET A 123 12.10 -3.16 -5.81
CA MET A 123 10.97 -2.22 -5.84
C MET A 123 10.32 -2.19 -7.23
N ALA A 124 11.13 -2.13 -8.30
CA ALA A 124 10.64 -2.13 -9.66
C ALA A 124 9.99 -3.47 -10.05
N GLU A 125 10.55 -4.60 -9.61
CA GLU A 125 9.97 -5.94 -9.81
C GLU A 125 8.60 -6.10 -9.13
N VAL A 126 8.47 -5.62 -7.89
CA VAL A 126 7.18 -5.59 -7.18
C VAL A 126 6.16 -4.75 -7.95
N THR A 127 6.56 -3.56 -8.38
CA THR A 127 5.69 -2.64 -9.11
C THR A 127 5.23 -3.24 -10.44
N ARG A 128 6.16 -3.85 -11.19
CA ARG A 128 5.88 -4.57 -12.44
C ARG A 128 4.91 -5.73 -12.22
N GLY A 129 5.14 -6.50 -11.16
CA GLY A 129 4.31 -7.64 -10.80
C GLY A 129 2.86 -7.24 -10.51
N ILE A 130 2.68 -6.17 -9.74
CA ILE A 130 1.35 -5.62 -9.42
C ILE A 130 0.69 -5.01 -10.65
N ALA A 131 1.46 -4.35 -11.52
CA ALA A 131 0.95 -3.85 -12.79
C ALA A 131 0.41 -4.99 -13.68
N GLU A 132 1.02 -6.18 -13.66
CA GLU A 132 0.49 -7.35 -14.42
C GLU A 132 -0.83 -7.87 -13.87
N VAL A 133 -0.99 -7.92 -12.54
CA VAL A 133 -2.19 -8.51 -11.93
C VAL A 133 -3.40 -7.55 -11.98
N THR A 134 -3.14 -6.24 -12.05
CA THR A 134 -4.15 -5.18 -11.99
C THR A 134 -5.25 -5.29 -13.08
N PRO A 135 -4.95 -5.55 -14.38
CA PRO A 135 -5.95 -5.71 -15.43
C PRO A 135 -7.06 -6.73 -15.14
N SER A 136 -6.78 -7.79 -14.38
CA SER A 136 -7.76 -8.82 -14.02
C SER A 136 -8.91 -8.28 -13.16
N TYR A 137 -8.71 -7.14 -12.50
CA TYR A 137 -9.69 -6.55 -11.59
C TYR A 137 -10.59 -5.50 -12.25
N ALA A 138 -10.45 -5.25 -13.56
CA ALA A 138 -11.23 -4.20 -14.24
C ALA A 138 -12.75 -4.33 -13.99
N GLY A 139 -13.28 -5.55 -13.95
CA GLY A 139 -14.71 -5.79 -13.69
C GLY A 139 -15.21 -5.39 -12.30
N LYS A 140 -14.30 -5.18 -11.33
CA LYS A 140 -14.63 -4.71 -9.98
C LYS A 140 -14.55 -3.19 -9.83
N PHE A 141 -13.71 -2.52 -10.63
CA PHE A 141 -13.37 -1.09 -10.46
C PHE A 141 -13.84 -0.20 -11.61
N THR A 142 -14.47 -0.76 -12.64
CA THR A 142 -14.94 -0.01 -13.81
C THR A 142 -16.40 -0.30 -14.09
N LYS A 143 -17.13 0.71 -14.57
CA LYS A 143 -18.57 0.68 -14.85
C LYS A 143 -18.84 0.61 -16.35
N THR A 144 -17.89 1.02 -17.19
CA THR A 144 -18.04 1.07 -18.65
C THR A 144 -16.86 0.42 -19.38
N PRO A 145 -17.04 -0.03 -20.64
CA PRO A 145 -15.94 -0.52 -21.47
C PRO A 145 -14.82 0.50 -21.69
N ALA A 146 -15.15 1.80 -21.74
CA ALA A 146 -14.17 2.87 -21.87
C ALA A 146 -13.29 2.96 -20.62
N GLU A 147 -13.89 2.93 -19.43
CA GLU A 147 -13.16 2.87 -18.16
C GLU A 147 -12.33 1.60 -18.03
N ALA A 148 -12.84 0.44 -18.45
CA ALA A 148 -12.07 -0.81 -18.46
C ALA A 148 -10.84 -0.73 -19.36
N LYS A 149 -10.92 0.03 -20.47
CA LYS A 149 -9.78 0.31 -21.34
C LYS A 149 -8.77 1.25 -20.68
N GLU A 150 -9.24 2.32 -20.04
CA GLU A 150 -8.38 3.25 -19.29
C GLU A 150 -7.65 2.55 -18.13
N TRP A 151 -8.36 1.73 -17.36
CA TRP A 151 -7.81 0.90 -16.28
C TRP A 151 -6.63 0.05 -16.76
N LYS A 152 -6.84 -0.67 -17.88
CA LYS A 152 -5.79 -1.49 -18.50
C LYS A 152 -4.63 -0.63 -19.00
N GLY A 153 -4.92 0.52 -19.59
CA GLY A 153 -3.91 1.48 -20.03
C GLY A 153 -3.01 1.96 -18.88
N TYR A 154 -3.59 2.35 -17.74
CA TYR A 154 -2.79 2.74 -16.58
C TYR A 154 -1.93 1.61 -16.03
N ALA A 155 -2.45 0.37 -16.01
CA ALA A 155 -1.67 -0.80 -15.62
C ALA A 155 -0.51 -1.07 -16.61
N GLU A 156 -0.73 -0.92 -17.91
CA GLU A 156 0.31 -1.02 -18.94
C GLU A 156 1.38 0.06 -18.78
N ASP A 157 0.99 1.30 -18.51
CA ASP A 157 1.91 2.42 -18.24
C ASP A 157 2.75 2.16 -16.99
N MET A 158 2.13 1.69 -15.90
CA MET A 158 2.82 1.32 -14.67
C MET A 158 3.81 0.18 -14.91
N LYS A 159 3.45 -0.83 -15.70
CA LYS A 159 4.33 -1.93 -16.07
C LYS A 159 5.52 -1.43 -16.90
N LYS A 160 5.26 -0.61 -17.92
CA LYS A 160 6.30 -0.02 -18.76
C LYS A 160 7.26 0.84 -17.94
N ALA A 161 6.75 1.70 -17.07
CA ALA A 161 7.59 2.54 -16.22
C ALA A 161 8.42 1.70 -15.22
N SER A 162 7.90 0.54 -14.79
CA SER A 162 8.67 -0.41 -13.98
C SER A 162 9.80 -1.07 -14.77
N ASP A 163 9.56 -1.45 -16.03
CA ASP A 163 10.60 -1.97 -16.95
C ASP A 163 11.68 -0.91 -17.21
N ASP A 164 11.27 0.33 -17.46
CA ASP A 164 12.18 1.46 -17.66
C ASP A 164 13.00 1.75 -16.38
N LEU A 165 12.42 1.55 -15.19
CA LEU A 165 13.13 1.71 -13.92
C LEU A 165 14.16 0.60 -13.71
N LEU A 166 13.82 -0.65 -14.04
CA LEU A 166 14.78 -1.78 -14.02
C LEU A 166 15.98 -1.50 -14.93
N ALA A 167 15.72 -1.00 -16.14
CA ALA A 167 16.76 -0.63 -17.08
C ALA A 167 17.64 0.52 -16.53
N ALA A 168 17.02 1.55 -15.95
CA ALA A 168 17.73 2.70 -15.37
C ALA A 168 18.60 2.33 -14.16
N VAL A 169 18.12 1.42 -13.30
CA VAL A 169 18.88 0.84 -12.19
C VAL A 169 20.07 0.05 -12.71
N LYS A 170 19.85 -0.84 -13.70
CA LYS A 170 20.93 -1.61 -14.33
C LYS A 170 22.00 -0.72 -14.98
N ALA A 171 21.58 0.39 -15.57
CA ALA A 171 22.48 1.37 -16.19
C ALA A 171 23.18 2.30 -15.17
N ASN A 172 22.87 2.18 -13.87
CA ASN A 172 23.36 3.07 -12.82
C ASN A 172 23.15 4.56 -13.15
N ASN A 173 22.01 4.91 -13.75
CA ASN A 173 21.74 6.25 -14.28
C ASN A 173 20.73 7.00 -13.40
N GLY A 174 21.24 7.85 -12.50
CA GLY A 174 20.41 8.61 -11.56
C GLY A 174 19.42 9.57 -12.22
N LYS A 175 19.75 10.15 -13.38
CA LYS A 175 18.83 11.02 -14.11
C LYS A 175 17.67 10.22 -14.68
N SER A 176 17.96 9.09 -15.34
CA SER A 176 16.93 8.19 -15.85
C SER A 176 16.03 7.67 -14.74
N ILE A 177 16.59 7.32 -13.57
CA ILE A 177 15.79 6.91 -12.41
C ILE A 177 14.85 8.03 -11.97
N LYS A 178 15.33 9.28 -11.86
CA LYS A 178 14.48 10.43 -11.51
C LYS A 178 13.35 10.61 -12.52
N ASP A 179 13.66 10.57 -13.81
CA ASP A 179 12.66 10.82 -14.85
C ASP A 179 11.59 9.71 -14.88
N VAL A 180 12.02 8.45 -14.83
CA VAL A 180 11.11 7.28 -14.84
C VAL A 180 10.27 7.21 -13.58
N THR A 181 10.82 7.51 -12.40
CA THR A 181 10.03 7.49 -11.15
C THR A 181 8.98 8.59 -11.09
N ASN A 182 9.21 9.74 -11.73
CA ASN A 182 8.16 10.76 -11.91
C ASN A 182 7.02 10.25 -12.79
N HIS A 183 7.35 9.58 -13.90
CA HIS A 183 6.35 9.00 -14.79
C HIS A 183 5.55 7.88 -14.10
N LEU A 184 6.24 6.98 -13.39
CA LEU A 184 5.61 5.92 -12.61
C LEU A 184 4.67 6.49 -11.54
N ASN A 185 5.12 7.50 -10.79
CA ASN A 185 4.28 8.17 -9.79
C ASN A 185 3.06 8.87 -10.42
N ALA A 186 3.19 9.45 -11.62
CA ALA A 186 2.06 10.01 -12.35
C ALA A 186 1.01 8.94 -12.68
N SER A 187 1.44 7.80 -13.24
CA SER A 187 0.55 6.66 -13.53
C SER A 187 -0.21 6.17 -12.28
N CYS A 188 0.48 6.05 -11.14
CA CYS A 188 -0.18 5.72 -9.86
C CYS A 188 -1.26 6.74 -9.47
N ASN A 189 -0.95 8.03 -9.57
CA ASN A 189 -1.88 9.10 -9.19
C ASN A 189 -3.06 9.21 -10.14
N ASP A 190 -2.84 9.09 -11.45
CA ASP A 190 -3.90 9.19 -12.46
C ASP A 190 -4.90 8.04 -12.30
N CYS A 191 -4.40 6.80 -12.12
CA CYS A 191 -5.23 5.64 -11.85
C CYS A 191 -6.03 5.79 -10.54
N HIS A 192 -5.37 6.18 -9.44
CA HIS A 192 -6.06 6.36 -8.15
C HIS A 192 -7.05 7.51 -8.17
N THR A 193 -6.77 8.59 -8.90
CA THR A 193 -7.70 9.73 -9.05
C THR A 193 -8.98 9.29 -9.75
N LYS A 194 -8.87 8.40 -10.74
CA LYS A 194 -10.01 7.91 -11.52
C LYS A 194 -10.78 6.79 -10.82
N PHE A 195 -10.09 5.84 -10.18
CA PHE A 195 -10.69 4.54 -9.83
C PHE A 195 -10.65 4.15 -8.34
N ARG A 196 -9.98 4.89 -7.46
CA ARG A 196 -9.84 4.45 -6.05
C ARG A 196 -11.16 4.47 -5.29
N ASP A 197 -11.97 5.50 -5.53
CA ASP A 197 -13.18 5.78 -4.74
C ASP A 197 -14.47 5.43 -5.51
N ASN A 198 -14.35 4.60 -6.57
CA ASN A 198 -15.36 4.40 -7.61
C ASN A 198 -16.14 3.09 -7.48
#